data_AF-A0AAX4PMG9-F1
#
_entry.id   AF-A0AAX4PMG9-F1
#
_cell.length_a   1.000
_cell.length_b   1.000
_cell.length_c   1.000
_cell.angle_alpha   90.00
_cell.angle_beta   90.00
_cell.angle_gamma   90.00
#
_symmetry.space_group_name_H-M   'P 1'
#
loop_
_entity.id
_entity.type
_entity.pdbx_description
1 polymer ?
#
loop_
_entity_poly.entity_id
_entity_poly.type
_entity_poly.pdbx_seq_one_letter_code
_entity_poly.pdbx_strand_id
1 'polypeptide(L)'
;MVRLGLGPFQCPHNINSGLHAVLLAQNMCQKIGVFGLSYDEKNAVGGAHFGNKAHVMSKKHDWGFDTLVLRVLHLAKQSGLCTA
;
A
#
# COMPACT_ATOMS: atom_id res chain seq x y z
N MET A 1 -5.57 -17.76 22.79
CA MET A 1 -5.00 -16.81 21.82
C MET A 1 -5.53 -17.19 20.44
N VAL A 2 -6.58 -16.52 19.96
CA VAL A 2 -7.22 -16.84 18.67
C VAL A 2 -6.29 -16.37 17.56
N ARG A 3 -5.68 -17.32 16.85
CA ARG A 3 -4.97 -17.02 15.59
C ARG A 3 -6.04 -16.87 14.51
N LEU A 4 -6.11 -15.71 13.88
CA LEU A 4 -7.07 -15.38 12.80
C LEU A 4 -6.88 -16.22 11.51
N GLY A 5 -6.22 -17.39 11.56
CA GLY A 5 -5.92 -18.20 10.37
C GLY A 5 -4.92 -17.55 9.41
N LEU A 6 -4.28 -16.45 9.83
CA LEU A 6 -3.34 -15.72 9.01
C LEU A 6 -1.92 -16.18 9.32
N GLY A 7 -1.37 -17.08 8.50
CA GLY A 7 0.03 -17.49 8.60
C GLY A 7 0.49 -18.39 7.44
N PRO A 8 1.80 -18.57 7.26
CA PRO A 8 2.87 -17.69 7.72
C PRO A 8 2.94 -16.44 6.82
N PHE A 9 2.91 -15.25 7.42
CA PHE A 9 3.28 -14.05 6.68
C PHE A 9 4.79 -14.11 6.44
N GLN A 10 5.21 -14.36 5.20
CA GLN A 10 6.59 -14.07 4.82
C GLN A 10 6.83 -12.57 4.99
N CYS A 11 7.98 -12.19 5.53
CA CYS A 11 8.36 -10.78 5.55
C CYS A 11 8.40 -10.29 4.10
N PRO A 12 7.64 -9.24 3.75
CA PRO A 12 7.70 -8.70 2.40
C PRO A 12 9.13 -8.20 2.15
N HIS A 13 9.74 -8.69 1.07
CA HIS A 13 11.16 -8.42 0.82
C HIS A 13 11.42 -7.03 0.23
N ASN A 14 10.43 -6.41 -0.42
CA ASN A 14 10.60 -5.12 -1.08
C ASN A 14 9.27 -4.37 -1.20
N ILE A 15 8.77 -3.84 -0.09
CA ILE A 15 7.59 -2.96 -0.12
C ILE A 15 7.94 -1.63 -0.82
N ASN A 16 6.97 -1.00 -1.47
CA ASN A 16 7.21 0.29 -2.14
C ASN A 16 7.43 1.44 -1.13
N SER A 17 8.16 2.47 -1.54
CA SER A 17 8.45 3.65 -0.71
C SER A 17 7.20 4.43 -0.29
N GLY A 18 6.13 4.39 -1.08
CA GLY A 18 4.82 4.94 -0.71
C GLY A 18 4.21 4.23 0.48
N LEU A 19 4.28 2.90 0.56
CA LEU A 19 3.81 2.16 1.73
C LEU A 19 4.65 2.46 2.97
N HIS A 20 5.98 2.56 2.82
CA HIS A 20 6.85 3.02 3.91
C HIS A 20 6.39 4.39 4.46
N ALA A 21 6.06 5.34 3.58
CA ALA A 21 5.57 6.65 3.98
C ALA A 21 4.22 6.60 4.71
N VAL A 22 3.30 5.72 4.27
CA VAL A 22 2.01 5.51 4.94
C VAL A 22 2.22 4.97 6.36
N LEU A 23 3.04 3.94 6.52
CA LEU A 23 3.32 3.33 7.83
C LEU A 23 4.04 4.31 8.77
N LEU A 24 4.98 5.11 8.25
CA LEU A 24 5.63 6.16 9.02
C LEU A 24 4.61 7.22 9.47
N ALA A 25 3.76 7.70 8.57
CA ALA A 25 2.74 8.70 8.89
C ALA A 25 1.74 8.20 9.96
N GLN A 26 1.40 6.90 9.99
CA GLN A 26 0.57 6.33 11.06
C GLN A 26 1.21 6.41 12.45
N ASN A 27 2.54 6.41 12.53
CA ASN A 27 3.25 6.57 13.80
C ASN A 27 3.39 8.04 14.23
N MET A 28 3.11 8.99 13.34
CA MET A 28 3.30 10.42 13.57
C MET A 28 1.99 11.20 13.68
N CYS A 29 0.93 10.72 13.03
CA CYS A 29 -0.33 11.44 12.86
C CYS A 29 -1.52 10.66 13.43
N GLN A 30 -2.48 11.36 14.01
CA GLN A 30 -3.73 10.75 14.50
C GLN A 30 -4.67 10.31 13.38
N LYS A 31 -4.61 10.99 12.22
CA LYS A 31 -5.38 10.68 11.01
C LYS A 31 -4.52 10.96 9.80
N ILE A 32 -4.56 10.09 8.80
CA ILE A 32 -3.82 10.24 7.56
C ILE A 32 -4.73 10.11 6.35
N GLY A 33 -4.48 10.94 5.34
CA GLY A 33 -5.04 10.82 4.01
C GLY A 33 -3.97 10.30 3.05
N VAL A 34 -4.31 9.29 2.26
CA VAL A 34 -3.40 8.65 1.30
C VAL A 34 -3.93 8.90 -0.10
N PHE A 35 -3.10 9.51 -0.94
CA PHE A 35 -3.41 9.88 -2.32
C PHE A 35 -2.35 9.33 -3.27
N GLY A 36 -2.75 8.97 -4.48
CA GLY A 36 -1.81 8.53 -5.54
C GLY A 36 -1.26 7.11 -5.37
N LEU A 37 -1.73 6.36 -4.37
CA LEU A 37 -1.51 4.90 -4.26
C LEU A 37 -2.78 4.17 -4.67
N SER A 38 -2.64 3.05 -5.39
CA SER A 38 -3.79 2.19 -5.70
C SER A 38 -3.91 1.08 -4.66
N TYR A 39 -5.15 0.74 -4.29
CA TYR A 39 -5.44 -0.48 -3.53
C TYR A 39 -5.69 -1.69 -4.45
N ASP A 40 -5.65 -1.52 -5.78
CA ASP A 40 -5.75 -2.61 -6.73
C ASP A 40 -4.37 -2.95 -7.29
N GLU A 41 -3.97 -4.22 -7.19
CA GLU A 41 -2.63 -4.66 -7.59
C GLU A 41 -2.41 -4.43 -9.09
N LYS A 42 -3.43 -4.69 -9.92
CA LYS A 42 -3.33 -4.48 -11.37
C LYS A 42 -3.05 -3.00 -11.69
N ASN A 43 -3.72 -2.08 -11.00
CA ASN A 43 -3.48 -0.65 -11.14
C ASN A 43 -2.17 -0.19 -10.50
N ALA A 44 -1.71 -0.82 -9.41
CA ALA A 44 -0.43 -0.52 -8.77
C ALA A 44 0.76 -0.94 -9.67
N VAL A 45 0.69 -2.12 -10.27
CA VAL A 45 1.74 -2.65 -11.17
C VAL A 45 1.69 -1.97 -12.56
N GLY A 46 0.49 -1.79 -13.11
CA GLY A 46 0.28 -1.22 -14.44
C GLY A 46 0.27 0.31 -14.47
N GLY A 47 0.38 0.95 -13.31
CA GLY A 47 0.37 2.39 -13.16
C GLY A 47 1.64 3.06 -13.70
N ALA A 48 1.54 4.38 -13.87
CA ALA A 48 2.67 5.23 -14.17
C ALA A 48 2.67 6.45 -13.25
N HIS A 49 3.80 7.13 -13.17
CA HIS A 49 3.92 8.34 -12.37
C HIS A 49 2.98 9.43 -12.92
N PHE A 50 2.31 10.15 -12.01
CA PHE A 50 1.59 11.35 -12.39
C PHE A 50 2.54 12.34 -13.06
N GLY A 51 2.18 12.84 -14.25
CA GLY A 51 3.03 13.73 -15.04
C GLY A 51 4.14 13.06 -15.84
N ASN A 52 4.39 11.75 -15.67
CA ASN A 52 5.37 11.01 -16.47
C ASN A 52 4.90 9.58 -16.76
N LYS A 53 4.09 9.44 -17.81
CA LYS A 53 3.51 8.16 -18.24
C LYS A 53 4.54 7.14 -18.74
N ALA A 54 5.74 7.59 -19.13
CA ALA A 54 6.82 6.70 -19.56
C ALA A 54 7.53 6.02 -18.37
N HIS A 55 7.39 6.59 -17.16
CA HIS A 55 7.98 6.02 -15.96
C HIS A 55 6.99 5.07 -15.27
N VAL A 56 7.08 3.80 -15.66
CA VAL A 56 6.27 2.70 -15.12
C VAL A 56 6.70 2.31 -13.71
N MET A 57 5.77 1.76 -12.94
CA MET A 57 6.06 1.25 -11.61
C MET A 57 7.02 0.06 -11.65
N SER A 58 7.94 0.01 -10.68
CA SER A 58 8.93 -1.06 -10.59
C SER A 58 8.26 -2.40 -10.27
N LYS A 59 8.47 -3.42 -11.11
CA LYS A 59 7.97 -4.78 -10.88
C LYS A 59 8.69 -5.53 -9.74
N LYS A 60 9.70 -4.91 -9.13
CA LYS A 60 10.46 -5.52 -8.03
C LYS A 60 9.75 -5.40 -6.68
N HIS A 61 8.70 -4.57 -6.58
CA HIS A 61 7.98 -4.42 -5.32
C HIS A 61 6.97 -5.55 -5.12
N ASP A 62 6.69 -5.86 -3.86
CA ASP A 62 5.63 -6.79 -3.47
C ASP A 62 4.27 -6.06 -3.51
N TRP A 63 3.79 -5.77 -4.71
CA TRP A 63 2.56 -5.01 -4.92
C TRP A 63 1.31 -5.72 -4.34
N GLY A 64 1.32 -7.05 -4.31
CA GLY A 64 0.27 -7.84 -3.67
C GLY A 64 0.22 -7.54 -2.17
N PHE A 65 1.37 -7.58 -1.49
CA PHE A 65 1.46 -7.19 -0.08
C PHE A 65 1.11 -5.71 0.13
N ASP A 66 1.64 -4.81 -0.70
CA ASP A 66 1.44 -3.37 -0.55
C ASP A 66 -0.04 -2.98 -0.64
N THR A 67 -0.73 -3.51 -1.65
CA THR A 67 -2.15 -3.26 -1.85
C THR A 67 -3.01 -3.95 -0.78
N LEU A 68 -2.61 -5.13 -0.29
CA LEU A 68 -3.27 -5.80 0.84
C LEU A 68 -3.23 -4.93 2.10
N VAL A 69 -2.06 -4.39 2.46
CA VAL A 69 -1.94 -3.53 3.65
C VAL A 69 -2.80 -2.28 3.51
N LEU A 70 -2.76 -1.61 2.34
CA LEU A 70 -3.60 -0.44 2.09
C LEU A 70 -5.10 -0.76 2.23
N ARG A 71 -5.57 -1.90 1.71
CA ARG A 71 -6.97 -2.35 1.87
C ARG A 71 -7.32 -2.57 3.35
N VAL A 72 -6.45 -3.24 4.10
CA VAL A 72 -6.66 -3.49 5.53
C VAL A 72 -6.76 -2.16 6.30
N LEU A 73 -5.86 -1.21 6.03
CA LEU A 73 -5.88 0.10 6.68
C LEU A 73 -7.14 0.90 6.34
N HIS A 74 -7.60 0.83 5.09
CA HIS A 74 -8.86 1.45 4.67
C HIS A 74 -10.06 0.86 5.41
N LEU A 75 -10.18 -0.48 5.42
CA LEU A 75 -11.29 -1.19 6.08
C LEU A 75 -11.30 -0.98 7.60
N ALA A 76 -10.11 -0.87 8.20
CA ALA A 76 -9.95 -0.54 9.62
C ALA A 76 -10.23 0.94 9.95
N LYS A 77 -10.57 1.76 8.94
CA LYS A 77 -10.77 3.22 9.05
C LYS A 77 -9.56 3.95 9.64
N GLN A 78 -8.36 3.40 9.45
CA GLN A 78 -7.10 3.96 9.94
C GLN A 78 -6.49 4.96 8.94
N SER A 79 -6.91 4.92 7.67
CA SER A 79 -6.50 5.87 6.65
C SER A 79 -7.66 6.22 5.72
N GLY A 80 -7.77 7.51 5.38
CA GLY A 80 -8.61 7.97 4.28
C GLY A 80 -7.87 7.69 2.97
N LEU A 81 -8.26 6.65 2.25
CA LEU A 81 -7.66 6.28 0.97
C LEU A 81 -8.47 6.91 -0.16
N CYS A 82 -7.82 7.81 -0.90
CA CYS A 82 -8.35 8.44 -2.11
C CYS A 82 -7.56 7.90 -3.30
N THR A 83 -8.09 6.85 -3.92
CA THR A 83 -7.49 6.24 -5.11
C THR A 83 -8.25 6.71 -6.35
N ALA A 84 -7.55 6.78 -7.48
CA ALA A 84 -8.17 6.87 -8.80
C ALA A 84 -8.60 5.49 -9.28
#